data_AF-A0A4V1ZV44-F1
#
_entry.id   AF-A0A4V1ZV44-F1
#
_cell.length_a   1.000
_cell.length_b   1.000
_cell.length_c   1.000
_cell.angle_alpha   90.00
_cell.angle_beta   90.00
_cell.angle_gamma   90.00
#
_symmetry.space_group_name_H-M   'P 1'
#
loop_
_entity.id
_entity.type
_entity.pdbx_description
1 polymer ?
#
loop_
_entity_poly.entity_id
_entity_poly.type
_entity_poly.pdbx_seq_one_letter_code
_entity_poly.pdbx_strand_id
1 'polypeptide(L)'
;MKAVLFASCLTLAVLPMCKPDTAKTTTEPAVTNPASPTEVRAQFDILRDSADVNWQRMMGSDDQKLTDVRALLQDLKQQPRLDATQVRALSEQAAGLKPQRYDRQSMASSELIDHYDAAQDSVLKPLLRLAAPEGNAPTAQIRDYVENIMRADANIVSYRAHYDAAAKAYNAYLRLHQAELAKLSSNYRQLRPLPLFELSQ
;
A
#
# COMPACT_ATOMS: atom_id res chain seq x y z
N MET A 1 65.11 -26.47 -26.58
CA MET A 1 65.90 -27.66 -26.97
C MET A 1 65.22 -28.90 -26.42
N LYS A 2 65.03 -29.89 -27.30
CA LYS A 2 64.82 -31.34 -27.07
C LYS A 2 63.51 -31.82 -26.41
N ALA A 3 62.77 -32.54 -27.25
CA ALA A 3 61.63 -33.40 -27.01
C ALA A 3 62.03 -34.77 -26.41
N VAL A 4 61.07 -35.44 -25.75
CA VAL A 4 60.79 -36.90 -25.74
C VAL A 4 59.32 -37.03 -25.24
N LEU A 5 58.26 -37.39 -25.97
CA LEU A 5 57.85 -38.63 -26.70
C LEU A 5 57.64 -39.88 -25.83
N PHE A 6 56.38 -40.18 -25.47
CA PHE A 6 55.77 -41.51 -25.26
C PHE A 6 54.24 -41.28 -25.28
N ALA A 7 53.46 -41.62 -26.31
CA ALA A 7 53.13 -42.91 -26.94
C ALA A 7 52.16 -43.79 -26.10
N SER A 8 51.02 -44.11 -26.73
CA SER A 8 50.04 -45.18 -26.42
C SER A 8 49.00 -44.87 -25.33
N CYS A 9 47.72 -45.25 -25.42
CA CYS A 9 47.04 -46.17 -26.32
C CYS A 9 45.55 -45.81 -26.47
N LEU A 10 45.04 -46.14 -27.66
CA LEU A 10 43.71 -45.90 -28.20
C LEU A 10 42.73 -46.98 -27.72
N THR A 11 41.55 -46.61 -27.20
CA THR A 11 40.36 -47.48 -27.22
C THR A 11 39.13 -46.67 -27.60
N LEU A 12 38.66 -46.88 -28.83
CA LEU A 12 37.37 -46.42 -29.33
C LEU A 12 36.25 -47.22 -28.66
N ALA A 13 35.33 -46.53 -27.98
CA ALA A 13 33.99 -47.06 -27.70
C ALA A 13 33.02 -46.46 -28.74
N VAL A 14 32.52 -47.31 -29.63
CA VAL A 14 31.48 -46.97 -30.61
C VAL A 14 30.14 -46.99 -29.89
N LEU A 15 29.49 -45.84 -29.75
CA LEU A 15 28.09 -45.74 -29.31
C LEU A 15 27.17 -45.57 -30.53
N PRO A 16 26.00 -46.24 -30.54
CA PRO A 16 25.10 -46.26 -31.69
C PRO A 16 24.46 -44.90 -31.95
N MET A 17 24.52 -44.53 -33.22
CA MET A 17 24.02 -43.29 -33.82
C MET A 17 22.49 -43.38 -33.98
N CYS A 18 21.74 -42.73 -33.10
CA CYS A 18 20.30 -42.49 -33.30
C CYS A 18 20.09 -41.39 -34.35
N LYS A 19 19.27 -41.68 -35.35
CA LYS A 19 18.84 -40.76 -36.41
C LYS A 19 18.07 -39.55 -35.84
N PRO A 20 18.16 -38.36 -36.45
CA PRO A 20 17.22 -37.28 -36.17
C PRO A 20 15.99 -37.43 -37.05
N ASP A 21 14.87 -37.85 -36.48
CA ASP A 21 13.57 -37.66 -37.13
C ASP A 21 13.10 -36.22 -36.88
N THR A 22 13.19 -35.42 -37.94
CA THR A 22 12.51 -34.14 -38.07
C THR A 22 11.00 -34.33 -38.02
N ALA A 23 10.40 -34.03 -36.87
CA ALA A 23 8.99 -33.71 -36.77
C ALA A 23 8.84 -32.31 -36.17
N LYS A 24 8.46 -31.35 -37.03
CA LYS A 24 7.94 -30.04 -36.63
C LYS A 24 6.67 -30.27 -35.81
N THR A 25 6.71 -29.94 -34.53
CA THR A 25 5.51 -29.58 -33.79
C THR A 25 5.80 -28.27 -33.09
N THR A 26 5.33 -27.19 -33.70
CA THR A 26 5.20 -25.89 -33.06
C THR A 26 4.12 -26.04 -32.00
N THR A 27 4.51 -26.53 -30.82
CA THR A 27 3.66 -26.44 -29.64
C THR A 27 3.90 -25.06 -29.07
N GLU A 28 3.03 -24.11 -29.41
CA GLU A 28 2.85 -22.94 -28.55
C GLU A 28 2.65 -23.46 -27.13
N PRO A 29 3.40 -22.96 -26.12
CA PRO A 29 3.10 -23.31 -24.76
C PRO A 29 1.73 -22.75 -24.44
N ALA A 30 0.72 -23.61 -24.45
CA ALA A 30 -0.55 -23.31 -23.82
C ALA A 30 -0.22 -22.86 -22.39
N VAL A 31 -0.55 -21.61 -22.07
CA VAL A 31 -0.48 -21.09 -20.70
C VAL A 31 -1.56 -21.84 -19.92
N THR A 32 -1.23 -23.06 -19.50
CA THR A 32 -2.04 -23.82 -18.56
C THR A 32 -1.95 -23.10 -17.24
N ASN A 33 -3.03 -22.41 -16.86
CA ASN A 33 -3.23 -21.92 -15.51
C ASN A 33 -3.45 -23.16 -14.60
N PRO A 34 -2.45 -23.63 -13.82
CA PRO A 34 -2.50 -24.97 -13.25
C PRO A 34 -3.17 -25.01 -11.87
N ALA A 35 -3.70 -23.88 -11.38
CA ALA A 35 -4.35 -23.82 -10.07
C ALA A 35 -5.78 -24.36 -10.15
N SER A 36 -6.13 -25.29 -9.25
CA SER A 36 -7.50 -25.73 -9.04
C SER A 36 -8.41 -24.55 -8.64
N PRO A 37 -9.73 -24.61 -8.90
CA PRO A 37 -10.64 -23.52 -8.50
C PRO A 37 -10.56 -23.16 -7.00
N THR A 38 -10.27 -24.15 -6.16
CA THR A 38 -10.07 -23.95 -4.71
C THR A 38 -8.81 -23.16 -4.40
N GLU A 39 -7.68 -23.47 -5.05
CA GLU A 39 -6.43 -22.73 -4.90
C GLU A 39 -6.56 -21.31 -5.43
N VAL A 40 -7.26 -21.15 -6.57
CA VAL A 40 -7.57 -19.83 -7.14
C VAL A 40 -8.32 -18.97 -6.13
N ARG A 41 -9.36 -19.54 -5.51
CA ARG A 41 -10.15 -18.86 -4.47
C ARG A 41 -9.31 -18.51 -3.26
N ALA A 42 -8.55 -19.47 -2.73
CA ALA A 42 -7.76 -19.27 -1.51
C ALA A 42 -6.75 -18.13 -1.69
N GLN A 43 -6.01 -18.14 -2.81
CA GLN A 43 -5.06 -17.07 -3.12
C GLN A 43 -5.76 -15.71 -3.34
N PHE A 44 -6.92 -15.70 -4.00
CA PHE A 44 -7.71 -14.48 -4.16
C PHE A 44 -8.13 -13.90 -2.81
N ASP A 45 -8.64 -14.73 -1.90
CA ASP A 45 -9.09 -14.30 -0.57
C ASP A 45 -7.90 -13.74 0.24
N ILE A 46 -6.71 -14.36 0.17
CA ILE A 46 -5.48 -13.85 0.81
C ILE A 46 -5.10 -12.45 0.27
N LEU A 47 -5.17 -12.24 -1.05
CA LEU A 47 -4.83 -10.96 -1.66
C LEU A 47 -5.86 -9.88 -1.30
N ARG A 48 -7.15 -10.22 -1.25
CA ARG A 48 -8.20 -9.31 -0.79
C ARG A 48 -7.94 -8.87 0.65
N ASP A 49 -7.73 -9.83 1.54
CA ASP A 49 -7.51 -9.57 2.96
C ASP A 49 -6.24 -8.74 3.19
N SER A 50 -5.19 -8.95 2.37
CA SER A 50 -3.97 -8.12 2.38
C SER A 50 -4.26 -6.66 2.02
N ALA A 51 -5.03 -6.40 0.96
CA ALA A 51 -5.41 -5.05 0.59
C ALA A 51 -6.31 -4.39 1.66
N ASP A 52 -7.21 -5.16 2.27
CA ASP A 52 -8.08 -4.70 3.35
C ASP A 52 -7.29 -4.30 4.60
N VAL A 53 -6.33 -5.13 5.03
CA VAL A 53 -5.48 -4.81 6.19
C VAL A 53 -4.66 -3.54 5.98
N ASN A 54 -4.10 -3.35 4.78
CA ASN A 54 -3.33 -2.13 4.48
C ASN A 54 -4.23 -0.89 4.46
N TRP A 55 -5.44 -0.99 3.89
CA TRP A 55 -6.43 0.08 3.94
C TRP A 55 -6.80 0.46 5.38
N GLN A 56 -7.13 -0.54 6.20
CA GLN A 56 -7.52 -0.33 7.60
C GLN A 56 -6.38 0.25 8.44
N ARG A 57 -5.13 -0.20 8.20
CA ARG A 57 -3.95 0.35 8.87
C ARG A 57 -3.77 1.83 8.57
N MET A 58 -3.90 2.22 7.30
CA MET A 58 -3.81 3.62 6.88
C MET A 58 -4.91 4.47 7.52
N MET A 59 -6.18 4.03 7.43
CA MET A 59 -7.31 4.76 7.99
C MET A 59 -7.28 4.83 9.52
N GLY A 60 -6.82 3.77 10.18
CA GLY A 60 -6.61 3.74 11.62
C GLY A 60 -5.50 4.70 12.07
N SER A 61 -4.39 4.78 11.33
CA SER A 61 -3.33 5.76 11.61
C SER A 61 -3.84 7.19 11.48
N ASP A 62 -4.66 7.48 10.48
CA ASP A 62 -5.25 8.81 10.30
C ASP A 62 -6.31 9.13 11.36
N ASP A 63 -7.15 8.16 11.75
CA ASP A 63 -8.10 8.32 12.85
C ASP A 63 -7.41 8.60 14.19
N GLN A 64 -6.27 7.95 14.46
CA GLN A 64 -5.45 8.24 15.62
C GLN A 64 -4.84 9.65 15.54
N LYS A 65 -4.29 10.06 14.38
CA LYS A 65 -3.79 11.41 14.14
C LYS A 65 -4.84 12.48 14.48
N LEU A 66 -6.07 12.31 13.99
CA LEU A 66 -7.17 13.24 14.27
C LEU A 66 -7.60 13.23 15.74
N THR A 67 -7.44 12.11 16.44
CA THR A 67 -7.70 12.01 17.88
C THR A 67 -6.65 12.77 18.68
N ASP A 68 -5.38 12.59 18.35
CA ASP A 68 -4.26 13.30 18.99
C ASP A 68 -4.35 14.82 18.73
N VAL A 69 -4.74 15.24 17.53
CA VAL A 69 -5.01 16.65 17.20
C VAL A 69 -6.07 17.25 18.13
N ARG A 70 -7.19 16.56 18.34
CA ARG A 70 -8.28 17.05 19.21
C ARG A 70 -7.82 17.10 20.67
N ALA A 71 -7.11 16.08 21.14
CA ALA A 71 -6.59 16.03 22.51
C ALA A 71 -5.58 17.16 22.75
N LEU A 72 -4.65 17.36 21.82
CA LEU A 72 -3.69 18.45 21.86
C LEU A 72 -4.39 19.82 21.93
N LEU A 73 -5.37 20.08 21.06
CA LEU A 73 -6.13 21.32 21.08
C LEU A 73 -6.86 21.54 22.40
N GLN A 74 -7.37 20.47 23.03
CA GLN A 74 -8.02 20.55 24.35
C GLN A 74 -7.03 20.94 25.45
N ASP A 75 -5.81 20.38 25.43
CA ASP A 75 -4.75 20.70 26.38
C ASP A 75 -4.18 22.11 26.18
N LEU A 76 -4.07 22.57 24.92
CA LEU A 76 -3.63 23.91 24.59
C LEU A 76 -4.60 24.99 25.11
N LYS A 77 -5.92 24.70 25.17
CA LYS A 77 -6.90 25.62 25.78
C LYS A 77 -6.63 25.89 27.26
N GLN A 78 -5.97 24.97 27.96
CA GLN A 78 -5.66 25.13 29.38
C GLN A 78 -4.34 25.87 29.61
N GLN A 79 -3.58 26.20 28.56
CA GLN A 79 -2.29 26.86 28.71
C GLN A 79 -2.47 28.37 28.86
N PRO A 80 -1.99 28.98 29.96
CA PRO A 80 -2.30 30.37 30.31
C PRO A 80 -1.66 31.43 29.39
N ARG A 81 -0.72 31.04 28.52
CA ARG A 81 0.05 31.94 27.64
C ARG A 81 -0.31 31.79 26.15
N LEU A 82 -1.29 30.96 25.81
CA LEU A 82 -1.69 30.74 24.41
C LEU A 82 -2.90 31.60 24.04
N ASP A 83 -2.95 32.05 22.79
CA ASP A 83 -4.09 32.77 22.26
C ASP A 83 -5.30 31.84 22.13
N ALA A 84 -6.28 32.00 23.02
CA ALA A 84 -7.51 31.23 23.03
C ALA A 84 -8.32 31.37 21.74
N THR A 85 -8.21 32.50 21.03
CA THR A 85 -8.88 32.72 19.74
C THR A 85 -8.25 31.83 18.66
N GLN A 86 -6.92 31.75 18.63
CA GLN A 86 -6.19 30.90 17.69
C GLN A 86 -6.49 29.42 17.94
N VAL A 87 -6.48 28.98 19.20
CA VAL A 87 -6.79 27.57 19.55
C VAL A 87 -8.25 27.23 19.20
N ARG A 88 -9.19 28.17 19.38
CA ARG A 88 -10.59 27.97 18.97
C ARG A 88 -10.73 27.83 17.46
N ALA A 89 -10.10 28.72 16.68
CA ALA A 89 -10.15 28.66 15.22
C ALA A 89 -9.58 27.33 14.69
N LEU A 90 -8.43 26.88 15.23
CA LEU A 90 -7.86 25.57 14.87
C LEU A 90 -8.76 24.41 15.28
N SER A 91 -9.47 24.52 16.41
CA SER A 91 -10.44 23.50 16.84
C SER A 91 -11.61 23.35 15.87
N GLU A 92 -12.13 24.46 15.35
CA GLU A 92 -13.22 24.47 14.38
C GLU A 92 -12.77 23.87 13.03
N GLN A 93 -11.59 24.25 12.55
CA GLN A 93 -11.01 23.69 11.33
C GLN A 93 -10.74 22.18 11.48
N ALA A 94 -10.15 21.75 12.60
CA ALA A 94 -9.85 20.35 12.87
C ALA A 94 -11.13 19.48 12.93
N ALA A 95 -12.23 20.01 13.47
CA ALA A 95 -13.52 19.31 13.50
C ALA A 95 -14.06 19.02 12.09
N GLY A 96 -13.71 19.85 11.11
CA GLY A 96 -14.08 19.69 9.71
C GLY A 96 -13.25 18.66 8.93
N LEU A 97 -12.15 18.13 9.47
CA LEU A 97 -11.25 17.25 8.72
C LEU A 97 -11.89 15.89 8.41
N LYS A 98 -12.38 15.16 9.43
CA LYS A 98 -12.88 13.79 9.23
C LYS A 98 -13.97 13.68 8.15
N PRO A 99 -14.97 14.57 8.07
CA PRO A 99 -15.98 14.55 7.02
C PRO A 99 -15.44 14.79 5.60
N GLN A 100 -14.27 15.42 5.44
CA GLN A 100 -13.65 15.68 4.13
C GLN A 100 -12.76 14.53 3.66
N ARG A 101 -12.48 13.55 4.52
CA ARG A 101 -11.59 12.44 4.20
C ARG A 101 -12.22 11.57 3.11
N TYR A 102 -11.44 11.25 2.09
CA TYR A 102 -11.81 10.26 1.09
C TYR A 102 -12.00 8.87 1.72
N ASP A 103 -12.78 8.04 1.04
CA ASP A 103 -12.95 6.62 1.34
C ASP A 103 -12.31 5.74 0.26
N ARG A 104 -12.48 4.43 0.40
CA ARG A 104 -11.85 3.47 -0.50
C ARG A 104 -12.38 3.55 -1.93
N GLN A 105 -13.53 4.17 -2.19
CA GLN A 105 -14.03 4.32 -3.56
C GLN A 105 -13.59 5.65 -4.15
N SER A 106 -13.74 6.71 -3.37
CA SER A 106 -13.43 8.09 -3.76
C SER A 106 -11.94 8.40 -3.83
N MET A 107 -11.07 7.59 -3.19
CA MET A 107 -9.61 7.70 -3.32
C MET A 107 -9.09 7.59 -4.77
N ALA A 108 -9.91 7.13 -5.72
CA ALA A 108 -9.56 7.17 -7.13
C ALA A 108 -9.44 8.61 -7.69
N SER A 109 -10.00 9.61 -7.01
CA SER A 109 -9.86 11.02 -7.37
C SER A 109 -8.65 11.63 -6.67
N SER A 110 -7.63 11.99 -7.46
CA SER A 110 -6.48 12.75 -6.96
C SER A 110 -6.90 14.07 -6.33
N GLU A 111 -7.90 14.75 -6.91
CA GLU A 111 -8.37 16.04 -6.43
C GLU A 111 -8.93 15.95 -5.00
N LEU A 112 -9.63 14.85 -4.66
CA LEU A 112 -10.11 14.61 -3.29
C LEU A 112 -8.98 14.31 -2.33
N ILE A 113 -7.94 13.59 -2.77
CA ILE A 113 -6.74 13.34 -1.98
C ILE A 113 -6.01 14.66 -1.70
N ASP A 114 -5.73 15.44 -2.74
CA ASP A 114 -5.01 16.72 -2.65
C ASP A 114 -5.77 17.72 -1.78
N HIS A 115 -7.10 17.79 -1.93
CA HIS A 115 -7.95 18.63 -1.11
C HIS A 115 -7.88 18.23 0.38
N TYR A 116 -7.94 16.93 0.67
CA TYR A 116 -7.86 16.45 2.03
C TYR A 116 -6.47 16.72 2.65
N ASP A 117 -5.40 16.44 1.91
CA ASP A 117 -4.02 16.66 2.36
C ASP A 117 -3.75 18.15 2.62
N ALA A 118 -4.25 19.04 1.73
CA ALA A 118 -4.17 20.48 1.92
C ALA A 118 -4.96 20.96 3.15
N ALA A 119 -6.16 20.40 3.37
CA ALA A 119 -6.96 20.70 4.56
C ALA A 119 -6.24 20.27 5.84
N GLN A 120 -5.64 19.07 5.87
CA GLN A 120 -4.82 18.62 7.00
C GLN A 120 -3.64 19.56 7.24
N ASP A 121 -2.89 19.92 6.19
CA ASP A 121 -1.76 20.84 6.27
C ASP A 121 -2.13 22.20 6.87
N SER A 122 -3.30 22.72 6.49
CA SER A 122 -3.82 24.00 6.97
C SER A 122 -4.08 24.01 8.49
N VAL A 123 -4.30 22.84 9.09
CA VAL A 123 -4.51 22.66 10.53
C VAL A 123 -3.19 22.28 11.22
N LEU A 124 -2.48 21.28 10.70
CA LEU A 124 -1.33 20.68 11.38
C LEU A 124 -0.15 21.65 11.48
N LYS A 125 0.20 22.35 10.41
CA LYS A 125 1.34 23.28 10.40
C LYS A 125 1.23 24.40 11.44
N PRO A 126 0.12 25.15 11.54
CA PRO A 126 -0.04 26.13 12.61
C PRO A 126 -0.19 25.48 14.00
N LEU A 127 -0.89 24.35 14.12
CA LEU A 127 -1.05 23.65 15.40
C LEU A 127 0.29 23.22 15.99
N LEU A 128 1.15 22.58 15.21
CA LEU A 128 2.45 22.09 15.69
C LEU A 128 3.37 23.24 16.09
N ARG A 129 3.37 24.36 15.33
CA ARG A 129 4.11 25.58 15.71
C ARG A 129 3.62 26.20 17.01
N LEU A 130 2.31 26.14 17.25
CA LEU A 130 1.70 26.65 18.49
C LEU A 130 1.99 25.73 19.69
N ALA A 131 1.96 24.41 19.46
CA ALA A 131 2.09 23.40 20.50
C ALA A 131 3.53 23.20 20.99
N ALA A 132 4.50 23.31 20.09
CA ALA A 132 5.92 23.10 20.36
C ALA A 132 6.77 24.14 19.60
N PRO A 133 6.69 25.43 19.96
CA PRO A 133 7.52 26.46 19.34
C PRO A 133 9.00 26.11 19.50
N GLU A 134 9.72 26.08 18.38
CA GLU A 134 11.15 25.69 18.34
C GLU A 134 11.42 24.28 18.93
N GLY A 135 10.41 23.40 18.92
CA GLY A 135 10.49 22.05 19.51
C GLY A 135 10.24 22.02 21.02
N ASN A 136 9.94 23.14 21.66
CA ASN A 136 9.75 23.25 23.10
C ASN A 136 8.28 23.14 23.48
N ALA A 137 7.79 21.91 23.65
CA ALA A 137 6.46 21.66 24.19
C ALA A 137 6.38 22.05 25.69
N PRO A 138 5.28 22.68 26.16
CA PRO A 138 5.14 23.14 27.54
C PRO A 138 4.95 22.01 28.56
N THR A 139 4.51 20.82 28.12
CA THR A 139 4.36 19.63 28.95
C THR A 139 4.80 18.38 28.20
N ALA A 140 5.12 17.31 28.93
CA ALA A 140 5.41 16.01 28.34
C ALA A 140 4.23 15.48 27.51
N GLN A 141 3.00 15.62 28.01
CA GLN A 141 1.79 15.19 27.31
C GLN A 141 1.63 15.88 25.94
N ILE A 142 1.86 17.20 25.89
CA ILE A 142 1.79 17.96 24.63
C ILE A 142 2.89 17.53 23.66
N ARG A 143 4.10 17.26 24.17
CA ARG A 143 5.19 16.72 23.36
C ARG A 143 4.81 15.38 22.73
N ASP A 144 4.25 14.47 23.52
CA ASP A 144 3.87 13.14 23.06
C ASP A 144 2.80 13.21 21.95
N TYR A 145 1.82 14.13 22.06
CA TYR A 145 0.85 14.38 20.99
C TYR A 145 1.53 14.91 19.72
N VAL A 146 2.42 15.89 19.85
CA VAL A 146 3.17 16.46 18.71
C VAL A 146 3.96 15.38 17.99
N GLU A 147 4.69 14.53 18.73
CA GLU A 147 5.49 13.44 18.16
C GLU A 147 4.61 12.38 17.45
N ASN A 148 3.47 12.01 18.04
CA ASN A 148 2.54 11.05 17.45
C ASN A 148 1.91 11.59 16.16
N ILE A 149 1.47 12.86 16.17
CA ILE A 149 0.92 13.54 14.99
C ILE A 149 1.95 13.56 13.86
N MET A 150 3.17 14.03 14.15
CA MET A 150 4.26 14.12 13.16
C MET A 150 4.61 12.75 12.58
N ARG A 151 4.65 11.71 13.42
CA ARG A 151 4.93 10.34 12.98
C ARG A 151 3.82 9.79 12.08
N ALA A 152 2.56 9.99 12.45
CA ALA A 152 1.44 9.55 11.64
C ALA A 152 1.42 10.26 10.28
N ASP A 153 1.71 11.56 10.28
CA ASP A 153 1.78 12.38 9.08
C ASP A 153 2.91 11.97 8.13
N ALA A 154 4.12 11.77 8.66
CA ALA A 154 5.28 11.32 7.87
C ALA A 154 5.09 9.93 7.23
N ASN A 155 4.23 9.08 7.81
CA ASN A 155 4.00 7.71 7.33
C ASN A 155 2.91 7.60 6.26
N ILE A 156 2.15 8.66 5.95
CA ILE A 156 0.99 8.57 5.05
C ILE A 156 1.36 8.06 3.65
N VAL A 157 2.48 8.55 3.09
CA VAL A 157 2.97 8.14 1.76
C VAL A 157 3.31 6.65 1.75
N SER A 158 3.96 6.16 2.81
CA SER A 158 4.30 4.74 2.96
C SER A 158 3.05 3.86 3.04
N TYR A 159 2.05 4.29 3.82
CA TYR A 159 0.77 3.56 3.90
C TYR A 159 0.03 3.49 2.56
N ARG A 160 0.00 4.60 1.80
CA ARG A 160 -0.58 4.62 0.45
C ARG A 160 0.15 3.66 -0.49
N ALA A 161 1.48 3.67 -0.46
CA ALA A 161 2.30 2.77 -1.28
C ALA A 161 2.06 1.28 -0.94
N HIS A 162 1.96 0.94 0.35
CA HIS A 162 1.67 -0.42 0.79
C HIS A 162 0.26 -0.88 0.39
N TYR A 163 -0.73 0.00 0.49
CA TYR A 163 -2.08 -0.27 -0.01
C TYR A 163 -2.06 -0.50 -1.52
N ASP A 164 -1.43 0.39 -2.30
CA ASP A 164 -1.40 0.29 -3.76
C ASP A 164 -0.70 -1.00 -4.22
N ALA A 165 0.41 -1.39 -3.58
CA ALA A 165 1.08 -2.64 -3.87
C ALA A 165 0.15 -3.86 -3.68
N ALA A 166 -0.59 -3.90 -2.56
CA ALA A 166 -1.54 -4.98 -2.27
C ALA A 166 -2.75 -4.95 -3.21
N ALA A 167 -3.31 -3.77 -3.47
CA ALA A 167 -4.44 -3.58 -4.38
C ALA A 167 -4.08 -3.95 -5.83
N LYS A 168 -2.88 -3.61 -6.29
CA LYS A 168 -2.36 -4.04 -7.60
C LYS A 168 -2.24 -5.56 -7.71
N ALA A 169 -1.72 -6.23 -6.67
CA ALA A 169 -1.63 -7.69 -6.65
C ALA A 169 -3.03 -8.33 -6.72
N TYR A 170 -3.98 -7.83 -5.92
CA TYR A 170 -5.38 -8.23 -6.00
C TYR A 170 -5.99 -8.00 -7.39
N ASN A 171 -5.81 -6.81 -7.96
CA ASN A 171 -6.37 -6.42 -9.26
C ASN A 171 -5.81 -7.27 -10.41
N ALA A 172 -4.50 -7.53 -10.40
CA ALA A 172 -3.85 -8.38 -11.38
C ALA A 172 -4.38 -9.82 -11.30
N TYR A 173 -4.53 -10.35 -10.09
CA TYR A 173 -5.03 -11.71 -9.87
C TYR A 173 -6.51 -11.84 -10.26
N LEU A 174 -7.34 -10.86 -9.88
CA LEU A 174 -8.76 -10.80 -10.28
C LEU A 174 -8.90 -10.83 -11.81
N ARG A 175 -8.08 -10.05 -12.53
CA ARG A 175 -8.11 -10.00 -13.99
C ARG A 175 -7.69 -11.32 -14.62
N LEU A 176 -6.64 -11.96 -14.09
CA LEU A 176 -6.13 -13.22 -14.62
C LEU A 176 -7.11 -14.39 -14.43
N HIS A 177 -7.79 -14.44 -13.28
CA HIS A 177 -8.64 -15.57 -12.90
C HIS A 177 -10.14 -15.24 -12.90
N GLN A 178 -10.56 -14.19 -13.62
CA GLN A 178 -11.94 -13.70 -13.56
C GLN A 178 -12.95 -14.78 -13.95
N ALA A 179 -12.64 -15.59 -14.98
CA ALA A 179 -13.52 -16.62 -15.49
C ALA A 179 -13.68 -17.78 -14.49
N GLU A 180 -12.60 -18.17 -13.83
CA GLU A 180 -12.57 -19.20 -12.79
C GLU A 180 -13.33 -18.73 -11.55
N LEU A 181 -13.05 -17.51 -11.08
CA LEU A 181 -13.74 -16.91 -9.93
C LEU A 181 -15.25 -16.77 -10.19
N ALA A 182 -15.65 -16.34 -11.40
CA ALA A 182 -17.05 -16.18 -11.78
C ALA A 182 -17.88 -17.50 -11.77
N LYS A 183 -17.22 -18.65 -11.86
CA LYS A 183 -17.84 -19.98 -11.77
C LYS A 183 -18.09 -20.43 -10.33
N LEU A 184 -17.41 -19.84 -9.35
CA LEU A 184 -17.51 -20.26 -7.94
C LEU A 184 -18.83 -19.82 -7.29
N SER A 185 -19.23 -18.55 -7.45
CA SER A 185 -20.53 -18.05 -6.97
C SER A 185 -20.91 -16.70 -7.59
N SER A 186 -22.15 -16.26 -7.37
CA SER A 186 -22.63 -14.94 -7.80
C SER A 186 -21.84 -13.79 -7.17
N ASN A 187 -21.36 -13.93 -5.93
CA ASN A 187 -20.58 -12.89 -5.24
C ASN A 187 -19.26 -12.61 -5.97
N TYR A 188 -18.59 -13.67 -6.45
CA TYR A 188 -17.34 -13.52 -7.19
C TYR A 188 -17.54 -12.87 -8.59
N ARG A 189 -18.76 -12.91 -9.17
CA ARG A 189 -19.06 -12.23 -10.44
C ARG A 189 -19.16 -10.71 -10.31
N GLN A 190 -19.47 -10.22 -9.11
CA GLN A 190 -19.63 -8.78 -8.82
C GLN A 190 -18.31 -8.12 -8.42
N LEU A 191 -17.21 -8.87 -8.35
CA LEU A 191 -15.91 -8.34 -8.00
C LEU A 191 -15.48 -7.26 -8.98
N ARG A 192 -14.93 -6.20 -8.41
CA ARG A 192 -14.37 -5.05 -9.13
C ARG A 192 -12.92 -4.88 -8.72
N PRO A 193 -12.08 -4.33 -9.61
CA PRO A 193 -10.78 -3.82 -9.21
C PRO A 193 -10.92 -2.82 -8.06
N LEU A 194 -9.99 -2.85 -7.13
CA LEU A 194 -9.81 -1.82 -6.12
C LEU A 194 -9.17 -0.59 -6.77
N PRO A 195 -9.59 0.63 -6.39
CA PRO A 195 -8.92 1.83 -6.85
C PRO A 195 -7.54 1.95 -6.20
N LEU A 196 -6.69 2.78 -6.81
CA LEU A 196 -5.31 3.04 -6.43
C LEU A 196 -5.12 4.53 -6.11
N PHE A 197 -4.13 4.87 -5.30
CA PHE A 197 -3.70 6.25 -5.06
C PHE A 197 -2.91 6.82 -6.24
N GLU A 198 -2.20 5.97 -6.96
CA GLU A 198 -1.49 6.36 -8.18
C GLU A 198 -2.44 6.96 -9.23
N LEU A 199 -1.99 8.04 -9.87
CA LEU A 199 -2.67 8.64 -11.01
C LEU A 199 -2.86 7.58 -12.10
N SER A 200 -4.09 7.47 -12.62
CA SER A 200 -4.33 6.74 -13.86
C SER A 200 -3.58 7.47 -14.97
N GLN A 201 -2.58 6.81 -15.59
CA GLN A 201 -1.89 7.35 -16.77
C GLN A 201 -2.83 7.43 -17.97
#